data_AF-A0A536HNP5-F1
#
_entry.id   AF-A0A536HNP5-F1
#
_cell.length_a   1.000
_cell.length_b   1.000
_cell.length_c   1.000
_cell.angle_alpha   90.00
_cell.angle_beta   90.00
_cell.angle_gamma   90.00
#
_symmetry.space_group_name_H-M   'P 1'
#
loop_
_entity.id
_entity.type
_entity.pdbx_description
1 polymer ?
#
loop_
_entity_poly.entity_id
_entity_poly.type
_entity_poly.pdbx_seq_one_letter_code
_entity_poly.pdbx_strand_id
1 'polypeptide(L)'
;MGASGAAFTAAIDVDAWDPIAAAPLDDATLQGAARGSGMRADPVAPPFDDEMKALVVDRMLEALEAKVPPLARGLVGPSEYGLVVGCDEETPTFYARTYFDKTEQPTKLDWSAFAKDGRVVFLDRAGAPDRAAIARAAVEGAVATAEASDRALAIWIAALRDDARWTDTRHAGAAAFGDHAMRTLLADKRTAAASFLRTTRALFAGSPGADLLRAAESYGYVADAAKKVGIGPFGASVATRFLDAGHRRSWAKQLEAALGHERDAHEALRAARAGMR
;
A
#
# COMPACT_ATOMS: atom_id res chain seq x y z
N MET A 1 6.46 0.31 -2.55
CA MET A 1 6.09 0.49 -1.14
C MET A 1 7.28 0.78 -0.22
N GLY A 2 8.34 -0.04 -0.18
CA GLY A 2 9.50 0.23 0.70
C GLY A 2 10.25 1.52 0.37
N ALA A 3 10.64 1.69 -0.90
CA ALA A 3 11.34 2.89 -1.38
C ALA A 3 10.52 4.19 -1.28
N SER A 4 9.18 4.08 -1.22
CA SER A 4 8.27 5.22 -1.14
C SER A 4 7.99 5.65 0.30
N GLY A 5 8.52 4.96 1.31
CA GLY A 5 8.23 5.26 2.73
C GLY A 5 6.88 4.73 3.22
N ALA A 6 5.90 4.55 2.32
CA ALA A 6 4.54 4.13 2.67
C ALA A 6 4.45 2.74 3.32
N ALA A 7 5.46 1.89 3.16
CA ALA A 7 5.56 0.60 3.85
C ALA A 7 5.75 0.74 5.37
N PHE A 8 6.25 1.89 5.85
CA PHE A 8 6.54 2.18 7.26
C PHE A 8 5.42 2.91 7.98
N THR A 9 4.40 3.37 7.26
CA THR A 9 3.29 4.14 7.84
C THR A 9 2.14 3.23 8.23
N ALA A 10 1.44 3.60 9.29
CA ALA A 10 0.08 3.13 9.61
C ALA A 10 -0.83 4.35 9.76
N ALA A 11 -2.03 4.27 9.21
CA ALA A 11 -3.04 5.32 9.27
C ALA A 11 -4.42 4.67 9.34
N ILE A 12 -5.33 5.30 10.09
CA ILE A 12 -6.69 4.82 10.33
C ILE A 12 -7.62 6.01 10.33
N ASP A 13 -8.67 5.94 9.52
CA ASP A 13 -9.83 6.81 9.66
C ASP A 13 -10.76 6.21 10.72
N VAL A 14 -10.72 6.79 11.91
CA VAL A 14 -11.47 6.27 13.06
C VAL A 14 -12.96 6.56 12.97
N ASP A 15 -13.37 7.52 12.12
CA ASP A 15 -14.75 7.94 11.98
C ASP A 15 -15.45 7.11 10.89
N ALA A 16 -14.84 7.01 9.72
CA ALA A 16 -15.40 6.24 8.60
C ALA A 16 -15.03 4.76 8.63
N TRP A 17 -13.98 4.38 9.36
CA TRP A 17 -13.35 3.05 9.29
C TRP A 17 -12.97 2.66 7.87
N ASP A 18 -12.59 3.66 7.07
CA ASP A 18 -12.32 3.52 5.66
C ASP A 18 -10.91 2.95 5.44
N PRO A 19 -10.76 1.75 4.85
CA PRO A 19 -9.45 1.19 4.56
C PRO A 19 -8.65 1.99 3.54
N ILE A 20 -9.28 2.89 2.77
CA ILE A 20 -8.58 3.80 1.86
C ILE A 20 -7.63 4.72 2.63
N ALA A 21 -7.96 5.11 3.87
CA ALA A 21 -7.05 5.88 4.71
C ALA A 21 -5.73 5.14 5.01
N ALA A 22 -5.76 3.80 5.00
CA ALA A 22 -4.58 2.96 5.14
C ALA A 22 -3.87 2.68 3.80
N ALA A 23 -4.50 2.99 2.66
CA ALA A 23 -3.99 2.69 1.34
C ALA A 23 -3.01 3.78 0.83
N PRO A 24 -1.89 3.40 0.20
CA PRO A 24 -0.91 4.35 -0.32
C PRO A 24 -1.33 4.91 -1.70
N LEU A 25 -2.32 5.81 -1.72
CA LEU A 25 -2.91 6.33 -2.98
C LEU A 25 -2.48 7.75 -3.35
N ASP A 26 -1.65 8.41 -2.52
CA ASP A 26 -1.21 9.78 -2.75
C ASP A 26 -0.06 9.89 -3.78
N ASP A 27 0.03 11.08 -4.38
CA ASP A 27 1.03 11.38 -5.41
C ASP A 27 2.47 11.30 -4.89
N ALA A 28 2.70 11.63 -3.61
CA ALA A 28 4.03 11.55 -3.01
C ALA A 28 4.53 10.10 -2.95
N THR A 29 3.64 9.17 -2.61
CA THR A 29 3.90 7.73 -2.57
C THR A 29 4.17 7.20 -3.96
N LEU A 30 3.38 7.60 -4.96
CA LEU A 30 3.58 7.23 -6.36
C LEU A 30 4.94 7.71 -6.87
N GLN A 31 5.28 8.98 -6.65
CA GLN A 31 6.55 9.57 -7.07
C GLN A 31 7.75 8.92 -6.35
N GLY A 32 7.62 8.65 -5.05
CA GLY A 32 8.65 7.92 -4.30
C GLY A 32 8.85 6.49 -4.80
N ALA A 33 7.78 5.80 -5.16
CA ALA A 33 7.84 4.45 -5.71
C ALA A 33 8.50 4.43 -7.10
N ALA A 34 8.11 5.35 -7.99
CA ALA A 34 8.70 5.50 -9.31
C ALA A 34 10.20 5.82 -9.22
N ARG A 35 10.58 6.80 -8.40
CA ARG A 35 12.00 7.14 -8.20
C ARG A 35 12.79 5.94 -7.67
N GLY A 36 12.21 5.18 -6.74
CA GLY A 36 12.80 3.97 -6.18
C GLY A 36 13.10 2.88 -7.20
N SER A 37 12.35 2.83 -8.30
CA SER A 37 12.54 1.88 -9.41
C SER A 37 13.34 2.47 -10.58
N GLY A 38 13.89 3.68 -10.46
CA GLY A 38 14.59 4.36 -11.55
C GLY A 38 13.66 4.94 -12.63
N MET A 39 12.38 5.12 -12.27
CA MET A 39 11.33 5.66 -13.14
C MET A 39 10.93 7.07 -12.70
N ARG A 40 10.28 7.81 -13.60
CA ARG A 40 9.54 9.03 -13.34
C ARG A 40 8.06 8.73 -13.57
N ALA A 41 7.22 9.04 -12.58
CA ALA A 41 5.78 8.95 -12.77
C ALA A 41 5.25 10.23 -13.43
N ASP A 42 4.50 10.04 -14.51
CA ASP A 42 3.86 11.11 -15.27
C ASP A 42 2.34 10.88 -15.30
N PRO A 43 1.61 11.44 -14.31
CA PRO A 43 0.18 11.26 -14.20
C PRO A 43 -0.58 12.14 -15.19
N VAL A 44 -1.53 11.54 -15.91
CA VAL A 44 -2.50 12.23 -16.78
C VAL A 44 -3.91 11.94 -16.27
N ALA A 45 -4.72 13.00 -16.14
CA ALA A 45 -6.06 12.95 -15.59
C ALA A 45 -7.04 13.72 -16.50
N PRO A 46 -8.35 13.44 -16.41
CA PRO A 46 -9.37 14.13 -17.18
C PRO A 46 -9.42 15.64 -16.87
N PRO A 47 -10.02 16.45 -17.75
CA PRO A 47 -10.72 16.04 -18.98
C PRO A 47 -9.77 15.63 -20.12
N PHE A 48 -10.17 14.62 -20.90
CA PHE A 48 -9.47 14.22 -22.13
C PHE A 48 -10.27 14.73 -23.34
N ASP A 49 -9.73 15.69 -24.06
CA ASP A 49 -10.24 16.04 -25.40
C ASP A 49 -9.76 15.02 -26.45
N ASP A 50 -10.17 15.20 -27.71
CA ASP A 50 -9.85 14.25 -28.79
C ASP A 50 -8.35 14.17 -29.07
N GLU A 51 -7.60 15.27 -28.90
CA GLU A 51 -6.15 15.30 -29.05
C GLU A 51 -5.45 14.54 -27.92
N MET A 52 -5.85 14.81 -26.66
CA MET A 52 -5.34 14.10 -25.49
C MET A 52 -5.69 12.62 -25.54
N LYS A 53 -6.88 12.27 -26.07
CA LYS A 53 -7.27 10.88 -26.29
C LYS A 53 -6.28 10.16 -27.19
N ALA A 54 -5.95 10.73 -28.35
CA ALA A 54 -4.97 10.15 -29.27
C ALA A 54 -3.60 10.00 -28.59
N LEU A 55 -3.11 11.05 -27.93
CA LEU A 55 -1.82 11.02 -27.22
C LEU A 55 -1.76 9.96 -26.12
N VAL A 56 -2.83 9.79 -25.34
CA VAL A 56 -2.89 8.77 -24.29
C VAL A 56 -2.87 7.35 -24.87
N VAL A 57 -3.60 7.12 -25.97
CA VAL A 57 -3.64 5.80 -26.64
C VAL A 57 -2.27 5.48 -27.24
N ASP A 58 -1.66 6.41 -27.98
CA ASP A 58 -0.33 6.23 -28.57
C ASP A 58 0.71 5.91 -27.50
N ARG A 59 0.75 6.72 -26.43
CA ARG A 59 1.70 6.51 -25.34
C ARG A 59 1.42 5.21 -24.57
N MET A 60 0.17 4.76 -24.50
CA MET A 60 -0.17 3.46 -23.90
C MET A 60 0.46 2.32 -24.70
N LEU A 61 0.32 2.34 -26.02
CA LEU A 61 0.88 1.34 -26.93
C LEU A 61 2.41 1.33 -26.86
N GLU A 62 3.05 2.50 -26.90
CA GLU A 62 4.51 2.63 -26.75
C GLU A 62 5.01 2.04 -25.42
N ALA A 63 4.32 2.35 -24.31
CA ALA A 63 4.69 1.86 -22.99
C ALA A 63 4.55 0.32 -22.88
N LEU A 64 3.50 -0.25 -23.46
CA LEU A 64 3.26 -1.70 -23.54
C LEU A 64 4.31 -2.40 -24.42
N GLU A 65 4.69 -1.79 -25.54
CA GLU A 65 5.76 -2.29 -26.41
C GLU A 65 7.10 -2.29 -25.67
N ALA A 66 7.42 -1.17 -24.99
CA ALA A 66 8.63 -0.99 -24.19
C ALA A 66 8.70 -1.86 -22.92
N LYS A 67 7.65 -2.65 -22.64
CA LYS A 67 7.48 -3.51 -21.45
C LYS A 67 7.54 -2.73 -20.14
N VAL A 68 7.02 -1.50 -20.15
CA VAL A 68 6.82 -0.65 -18.97
C VAL A 68 5.34 -0.29 -18.88
N PRO A 69 4.48 -1.25 -18.54
CA PRO A 69 3.03 -1.04 -18.52
C PRO A 69 2.63 0.14 -17.61
N PRO A 70 1.78 1.07 -18.10
CA PRO A 70 1.28 2.17 -17.28
C PRO A 70 0.40 1.70 -16.12
N LEU A 71 0.31 2.51 -15.08
CA LEU A 71 -0.69 2.33 -14.03
C LEU A 71 -1.95 3.08 -14.41
N ALA A 72 -3.13 2.55 -14.11
CA ALA A 72 -4.38 3.28 -14.28
C ALA A 72 -5.25 3.16 -13.03
N ARG A 73 -5.94 4.24 -12.68
CA ARG A 73 -6.81 4.36 -11.52
C ARG A 73 -8.25 4.60 -11.95
N GLY A 74 -9.20 4.11 -11.17
CA GLY A 74 -10.62 4.23 -11.48
C GLY A 74 -11.07 3.23 -12.54
N LEU A 75 -10.39 2.09 -12.60
CA LEU A 75 -10.65 1.05 -13.60
C LEU A 75 -11.88 0.20 -13.27
N VAL A 76 -12.04 -0.19 -12.00
CA VAL A 76 -13.16 -0.99 -11.47
C VAL A 76 -13.40 -0.62 -10.02
N GLY A 77 -14.66 -0.41 -9.63
CA GLY A 77 -15.03 -0.25 -8.22
C GLY A 77 -14.35 0.96 -7.56
N PRO A 78 -13.87 0.85 -6.30
CA PRO A 78 -13.20 1.96 -5.62
C PRO A 78 -11.95 2.41 -6.38
N SER A 79 -11.50 3.65 -6.16
CA SER A 79 -10.41 4.27 -6.92
C SER A 79 -9.03 3.66 -6.60
N GLU A 80 -8.81 2.40 -6.96
CA GLU A 80 -7.52 1.69 -6.86
C GLU A 80 -6.70 1.81 -8.15
N TYR A 81 -5.40 1.52 -8.04
CA TYR A 81 -4.50 1.39 -9.19
C TYR A 81 -4.50 -0.06 -9.71
N GLY A 82 -4.64 -0.22 -11.02
CA GLY A 82 -4.34 -1.43 -11.77
C GLY A 82 -3.21 -1.21 -12.77
N LEU A 83 -2.69 -2.31 -13.32
CA LEU A 83 -1.66 -2.32 -14.34
C LEU A 83 -2.29 -2.48 -15.71
N VAL A 84 -2.10 -1.53 -16.63
CA VAL A 84 -2.60 -1.71 -18.01
C VAL A 84 -1.67 -2.69 -18.74
N VAL A 85 -2.24 -3.79 -19.22
CA VAL A 85 -1.53 -4.90 -19.87
C VAL A 85 -1.86 -5.03 -21.36
N GLY A 86 -2.82 -4.25 -21.85
CA GLY A 86 -3.20 -4.20 -23.26
C GLY A 86 -4.03 -2.96 -23.59
N CYS A 87 -4.04 -2.59 -24.86
CA CYS A 87 -4.86 -1.52 -25.41
C CYS A 87 -5.35 -1.94 -26.80
N ASP A 88 -6.64 -1.74 -27.08
CA ASP A 88 -7.21 -1.78 -28.42
C ASP A 88 -7.20 -0.35 -28.98
N GLU A 89 -6.64 -0.14 -30.17
CA GLU A 89 -6.48 1.19 -30.80
C GLU A 89 -7.73 1.59 -31.58
N GLU A 90 -8.33 0.66 -32.33
CA GLU A 90 -9.48 0.93 -33.21
C GLU A 90 -10.71 1.31 -32.40
N THR A 91 -10.90 0.62 -31.28
CA THR A 91 -11.91 0.96 -30.28
C THR A 91 -11.22 1.13 -28.93
N PRO A 92 -10.71 2.35 -28.61
CA PRO A 92 -9.92 2.61 -27.41
C PRO A 92 -10.47 1.93 -26.16
N THR A 93 -9.83 0.81 -25.80
CA THR A 93 -10.23 -0.08 -24.71
C THR A 93 -8.98 -0.53 -23.98
N PHE A 94 -8.93 -0.29 -22.68
CA PHE A 94 -7.81 -0.71 -21.84
C PHE A 94 -8.10 -2.07 -21.21
N TYR A 95 -7.10 -2.94 -21.29
CA TYR A 95 -7.07 -4.21 -20.57
C TYR A 95 -6.17 -4.04 -19.37
N ALA A 96 -6.72 -4.11 -18.16
CA ALA A 96 -5.97 -3.87 -16.95
C ALA A 96 -6.04 -5.06 -15.98
N ARG A 97 -4.94 -5.28 -15.25
CA ARG A 97 -4.88 -6.21 -14.14
C ARG A 97 -5.01 -5.46 -12.83
N THR A 98 -6.01 -5.85 -12.05
CA THR A 98 -6.32 -5.24 -10.75
C THR A 98 -6.06 -6.23 -9.62
N TYR A 99 -6.00 -5.73 -8.38
CA TYR A 99 -5.87 -6.60 -7.20
C TYR A 99 -7.12 -7.48 -7.00
N PHE A 100 -8.29 -7.04 -7.49
CA PHE A 100 -9.55 -7.75 -7.36
C PHE A 100 -9.84 -8.75 -8.48
N ASP A 101 -8.98 -8.86 -9.51
CA ASP A 101 -9.17 -9.83 -10.58
C ASP A 101 -9.11 -11.26 -10.01
N LYS A 102 -10.27 -11.94 -9.99
CA LYS A 102 -10.38 -13.33 -9.52
C LYS A 102 -10.12 -14.37 -10.62
N THR A 103 -9.91 -13.92 -11.85
CA THR A 103 -9.71 -14.78 -13.02
C THR A 103 -8.47 -14.37 -13.79
N GLU A 104 -8.05 -15.20 -14.74
CA GLU A 104 -6.93 -14.88 -15.62
C GLU A 104 -7.25 -13.78 -16.64
N GLN A 105 -8.54 -13.52 -16.87
CA GLN A 105 -8.99 -12.50 -17.81
C GLN A 105 -8.77 -11.11 -17.22
N PRO A 106 -8.07 -10.21 -17.93
CA PRO A 106 -7.95 -8.83 -17.50
C PRO A 106 -9.30 -8.14 -17.51
N THR A 107 -9.47 -7.19 -16.59
CA THR A 107 -10.57 -6.25 -16.63
C THR A 107 -10.51 -5.46 -17.94
N LYS A 108 -11.65 -5.33 -18.62
CA LYS A 108 -11.81 -4.47 -19.79
C LYS A 108 -12.45 -3.15 -19.40
N LEU A 109 -11.92 -2.06 -19.92
CA LEU A 109 -12.46 -0.72 -19.70
C LEU A 109 -12.47 0.07 -21.00
N ASP A 110 -13.68 0.37 -21.48
CA ASP A 110 -13.89 1.19 -22.66
C ASP A 110 -13.52 2.66 -22.37
N TRP A 111 -13.02 3.37 -23.38
CA TRP A 111 -12.57 4.76 -23.23
C TRP A 111 -13.64 5.68 -22.65
N SER A 112 -14.92 5.53 -23.01
CA SER A 112 -15.99 6.38 -22.50
C SER A 112 -16.18 6.25 -20.98
N ALA A 113 -15.96 5.05 -20.44
CA ALA A 113 -15.99 4.79 -19.00
C ALA A 113 -14.72 5.31 -18.32
N PHE A 114 -13.56 5.10 -18.95
CA PHE A 114 -12.28 5.62 -18.44
C PHE A 114 -12.21 7.15 -18.43
N ALA A 115 -12.60 7.82 -19.50
CA ALA A 115 -12.35 9.24 -19.71
C ALA A 115 -13.09 10.16 -18.72
N LYS A 116 -14.10 9.64 -18.02
CA LYS A 116 -14.88 10.39 -17.04
C LYS A 116 -14.11 10.59 -15.72
N ASP A 117 -13.59 9.50 -15.17
CA ASP A 117 -13.06 9.45 -13.80
C ASP A 117 -11.67 8.79 -13.71
N GLY A 118 -11.18 8.26 -14.83
CA GLY A 118 -9.96 7.47 -14.92
C GLY A 118 -8.70 8.32 -14.97
N ARG A 119 -7.66 7.88 -14.26
CA ARG A 119 -6.33 8.52 -14.28
C ARG A 119 -5.32 7.51 -14.79
N VAL A 120 -4.45 7.89 -15.71
CA VAL A 120 -3.31 7.05 -16.13
C VAL A 120 -2.02 7.64 -15.57
N VAL A 121 -1.06 6.78 -15.26
CA VAL A 121 0.28 7.16 -14.86
C VAL A 121 1.26 6.41 -15.73
N PHE A 122 1.91 7.17 -16.61
CA PHE A 122 3.02 6.65 -17.40
C PHE A 122 4.28 6.61 -16.56
N LEU A 123 5.11 5.60 -16.80
CA LEU A 123 6.36 5.39 -16.09
C LEU A 123 7.52 5.52 -17.07
N ASP A 124 8.19 6.67 -17.05
CA ASP A 124 9.31 6.94 -17.94
C ASP A 124 10.61 6.49 -17.28
N ARG A 125 11.52 5.85 -18.02
CA ARG A 125 12.85 5.51 -17.51
C ARG A 125 13.66 6.79 -17.25
N ALA A 126 14.07 7.01 -16.01
CA ALA A 126 14.85 8.19 -15.61
C ALA A 126 16.33 7.88 -15.40
N GLY A 127 16.69 6.63 -15.08
CA GLY A 127 18.07 6.19 -14.88
C GLY A 127 18.22 5.25 -13.69
N ALA A 128 19.45 4.81 -13.42
CA ALA A 128 19.72 3.95 -12.27
C ALA A 128 19.45 4.72 -10.95
N PRO A 129 18.64 4.17 -10.03
CA PRO A 129 18.34 4.85 -8.77
C PRO A 129 19.55 4.86 -7.83
N ASP A 130 19.79 5.99 -7.16
CA ASP A 130 20.71 6.04 -6.00
C ASP A 130 20.07 5.32 -4.82
N ARG A 131 20.35 4.02 -4.72
CA ARG A 131 19.78 3.13 -3.71
C ARG A 131 20.14 3.56 -2.30
N ALA A 132 21.32 4.14 -2.07
CA ALA A 132 21.75 4.57 -0.75
C ALA A 132 21.00 5.83 -0.32
N ALA A 133 20.86 6.83 -1.22
CA ALA A 133 20.05 8.01 -0.94
C ALA A 133 18.58 7.66 -0.69
N ILE A 134 18.01 6.74 -1.49
CA ILE A 134 16.63 6.26 -1.31
C ILE A 134 16.45 5.57 0.04
N ALA A 135 17.38 4.70 0.43
CA ALA A 135 17.30 4.02 1.72
C ALA A 135 17.39 5.00 2.90
N ARG A 136 18.30 6.00 2.85
CA ARG A 136 18.35 7.06 3.86
C ARG A 136 17.05 7.84 3.93
N ALA A 137 16.49 8.27 2.79
CA ALA A 137 15.24 9.02 2.75
C ALA A 137 14.06 8.21 3.29
N ALA A 138 13.98 6.92 2.97
CA ALA A 138 12.95 6.02 3.48
C ALA A 138 13.06 5.82 5.01
N VAL A 139 14.28 5.64 5.53
CA VAL A 139 14.53 5.53 6.98
C VAL A 139 14.19 6.85 7.70
N GLU A 140 14.58 7.99 7.12
CA GLU A 140 14.23 9.31 7.66
C GLU A 140 12.71 9.50 7.75
N GLY A 141 11.99 9.19 6.67
CA GLY A 141 10.53 9.24 6.63
C GLY A 141 9.89 8.31 7.64
N ALA A 142 10.37 7.06 7.74
CA ALA A 142 9.88 6.09 8.71
C ALA A 142 10.02 6.59 10.15
N VAL A 143 11.20 7.13 10.50
CA VAL A 143 11.47 7.71 11.83
C VAL A 143 10.57 8.91 12.10
N ALA A 144 10.34 9.78 11.10
CA ALA A 144 9.47 10.94 11.24
C ALA A 144 8.00 10.55 11.47
N THR A 145 7.54 9.45 10.88
CA THR A 145 6.15 8.97 11.01
C THR A 145 5.92 8.00 12.18
N ALA A 146 6.98 7.55 12.86
CA ALA A 146 6.92 6.49 13.86
C ALA A 146 5.85 6.72 14.94
N GLU A 147 5.80 7.91 15.52
CA GLU A 147 4.84 8.23 16.58
C GLU A 147 3.39 8.25 16.06
N ALA A 148 3.18 8.73 14.83
CA ALA A 148 1.85 8.71 14.21
C ALA A 148 1.38 7.27 13.93
N SER A 149 2.27 6.41 13.44
CA SER A 149 1.99 4.98 13.24
C SER A 149 1.66 4.29 14.57
N ASP A 150 2.45 4.52 15.62
CA ASP A 150 2.22 3.94 16.95
C ASP A 150 0.85 4.36 17.53
N ARG A 151 0.49 5.65 17.38
CA ARG A 151 -0.82 6.17 17.79
C ARG A 151 -1.95 5.56 17.00
N ALA A 152 -1.81 5.43 15.67
CA ALA A 152 -2.83 4.82 14.83
C ALA A 152 -3.12 3.36 15.26
N LEU A 153 -2.07 2.56 15.49
CA LEU A 153 -2.22 1.19 15.99
C LEU A 153 -2.86 1.15 17.38
N ALA A 154 -2.50 2.06 18.29
CA ALA A 154 -3.12 2.15 19.62
C ALA A 154 -4.62 2.49 19.55
N ILE A 155 -4.99 3.42 18.67
CA ILE A 155 -6.40 3.77 18.42
C ILE A 155 -7.17 2.57 17.89
N TRP A 156 -6.58 1.79 16.97
CA TRP A 156 -7.19 0.58 16.45
C TRP A 156 -7.46 -0.44 17.55
N ILE A 157 -6.46 -0.70 18.41
CA ILE A 157 -6.58 -1.62 19.54
C ILE A 157 -7.73 -1.20 20.46
N ALA A 158 -7.85 0.10 20.75
CA ALA A 158 -8.94 0.63 21.57
C ALA A 158 -10.31 0.43 20.90
N ALA A 159 -10.43 0.74 19.61
CA ALA A 159 -11.67 0.59 18.85
C ALA A 159 -12.13 -0.87 18.71
N LEU A 160 -11.19 -1.84 18.60
CA LEU A 160 -11.51 -3.27 18.60
C LEU A 160 -12.07 -3.77 19.94
N ARG A 161 -11.73 -3.08 21.04
CA ARG A 161 -12.20 -3.39 22.40
C ARG A 161 -13.50 -2.70 22.77
N ASP A 162 -13.85 -1.63 22.06
CA ASP A 162 -15.10 -0.91 22.28
C ASP A 162 -16.27 -1.68 21.67
N ASP A 163 -16.87 -2.57 22.46
CA ASP A 163 -18.00 -3.38 22.00
C ASP A 163 -19.19 -2.53 21.52
N ALA A 164 -19.40 -1.32 22.06
CA ALA A 164 -20.50 -0.45 21.67
C ALA A 164 -20.40 -0.02 20.20
N ARG A 165 -19.17 0.21 19.71
CA ARG A 165 -18.87 0.53 18.30
C ARG A 165 -19.39 -0.53 17.32
N TRP A 166 -19.45 -1.79 17.75
CA TRP A 166 -19.80 -2.93 16.89
C TRP A 166 -21.26 -3.37 17.01
N THR A 167 -22.07 -2.67 17.81
CA THR A 167 -23.49 -3.02 18.04
C THR A 167 -24.43 -2.53 16.94
N ASP A 168 -24.00 -1.58 16.10
CA ASP A 168 -24.82 -1.12 14.97
C ASP A 168 -24.78 -2.13 13.81
N THR A 169 -25.79 -2.97 13.77
CA THR A 169 -25.94 -4.04 12.77
C THR A 169 -26.04 -3.53 11.34
N ARG A 170 -26.40 -2.26 11.09
CA ARG A 170 -26.46 -1.68 9.73
C ARG A 170 -25.07 -1.39 9.16
N HIS A 171 -24.11 -1.05 10.01
CA HIS A 171 -22.76 -0.66 9.60
C HIS A 171 -21.70 -1.72 9.94
N ALA A 172 -22.04 -2.73 10.74
CA ALA A 172 -21.09 -3.74 11.20
C ALA A 172 -20.45 -4.54 10.06
N GLY A 173 -21.15 -4.78 8.95
CA GLY A 173 -20.59 -5.44 7.76
C GLY A 173 -19.52 -4.60 7.05
N ALA A 174 -19.73 -3.30 6.92
CA ALA A 174 -18.76 -2.37 6.34
C ALA A 174 -17.55 -2.19 7.26
N ALA A 175 -17.77 -2.08 8.56
CA ALA A 175 -16.70 -2.00 9.55
C ALA A 175 -15.85 -3.29 9.59
N ALA A 176 -16.49 -4.47 9.46
CA ALA A 176 -15.80 -5.75 9.35
C ALA A 176 -14.91 -5.84 8.10
N PHE A 177 -15.41 -5.35 6.96
CA PHE A 177 -14.62 -5.27 5.74
C PHE A 177 -13.45 -4.29 5.90
N GLY A 178 -13.70 -3.09 6.43
CA GLY A 178 -12.67 -2.08 6.65
C GLY A 178 -11.56 -2.60 7.57
N ASP A 179 -11.90 -3.27 8.67
CA ASP A 179 -10.92 -3.89 9.56
C ASP A 179 -10.07 -4.94 8.85
N HIS A 180 -10.73 -5.85 8.13
CA HIS A 180 -10.05 -6.88 7.35
C HIS A 180 -9.10 -6.28 6.31
N ALA A 181 -9.54 -5.27 5.57
CA ALA A 181 -8.74 -4.61 4.55
C ALA A 181 -7.54 -3.87 5.16
N MET A 182 -7.74 -3.09 6.22
CA MET A 182 -6.65 -2.43 6.95
C MET A 182 -5.62 -3.44 7.47
N ARG A 183 -6.07 -4.62 7.90
CA ARG A 183 -5.19 -5.68 8.41
C ARG A 183 -4.36 -6.33 7.31
N THR A 184 -4.96 -6.59 6.16
CA THR A 184 -4.24 -7.05 4.97
C THR A 184 -3.22 -6.01 4.52
N LEU A 185 -3.61 -4.73 4.46
CA LEU A 185 -2.71 -3.63 4.13
C LEU A 185 -1.53 -3.51 5.10
N LEU A 186 -1.78 -3.63 6.41
CA LEU A 186 -0.71 -3.62 7.42
C LEU A 186 0.27 -4.77 7.21
N ALA A 187 -0.23 -6.00 6.99
CA ALA A 187 0.60 -7.17 6.74
C ALA A 187 1.50 -6.99 5.51
N ASP A 188 0.95 -6.45 4.42
CA ASP A 188 1.67 -6.23 3.17
C ASP A 188 2.68 -5.10 3.28
N LYS A 189 2.29 -3.97 3.88
CA LYS A 189 3.20 -2.84 4.15
C LYS A 189 4.39 -3.30 4.96
N ARG A 190 4.18 -4.05 6.04
CA ARG A 190 5.24 -4.49 6.94
C ARG A 190 6.11 -5.60 6.34
N THR A 191 5.52 -6.48 5.52
CA THR A 191 6.29 -7.41 4.68
C THR A 191 7.20 -6.65 3.71
N ALA A 192 6.69 -5.61 3.05
CA ALA A 192 7.47 -4.79 2.12
C ALA A 192 8.55 -3.96 2.83
N ALA A 193 8.27 -3.43 4.03
CA ALA A 193 9.25 -2.74 4.87
C ALA A 193 10.40 -3.68 5.23
N ALA A 194 10.09 -4.87 5.77
CA ALA A 194 11.09 -5.87 6.13
C ALA A 194 11.96 -6.27 4.92
N SER A 195 11.35 -6.58 3.78
CA SER A 195 12.08 -6.93 2.56
C SER A 195 12.98 -5.79 2.06
N PHE A 196 12.50 -4.55 2.10
CA PHE A 196 13.29 -3.38 1.71
C PHE A 196 14.50 -3.19 2.62
N LEU A 197 14.33 -3.25 3.94
CA LEU A 197 15.43 -3.10 4.90
C LEU A 197 16.47 -4.22 4.78
N ARG A 198 16.03 -5.48 4.61
CA ARG A 198 16.94 -6.61 4.36
C ARG A 198 17.77 -6.44 3.10
N THR A 199 17.16 -5.88 2.04
CA THR A 199 17.81 -5.69 0.75
C THR A 199 18.78 -4.50 0.77
N THR A 200 18.45 -3.45 1.51
CA THR A 200 19.25 -2.21 1.56
C THR A 200 20.31 -2.21 2.66
N ARG A 201 20.25 -3.11 3.65
CA ARG A 201 21.24 -3.16 4.74
C ARG A 201 22.68 -3.23 4.26
N ALA A 202 22.94 -3.95 3.17
CA ALA A 202 24.29 -4.15 2.63
C ALA A 202 24.91 -2.85 2.07
N LEU A 203 24.10 -1.81 1.84
CA LEU A 203 24.57 -0.49 1.42
C LEU A 203 25.26 0.28 2.56
N PHE A 204 25.09 -0.17 3.82
CA PHE A 204 25.62 0.49 5.01
C PHE A 204 26.45 -0.49 5.83
N ALA A 205 27.76 -0.22 5.95
CA ALA A 205 28.67 -1.06 6.70
C ALA A 205 28.53 -0.87 8.21
N GLY A 206 28.80 -1.91 9.00
CA GLY A 206 28.86 -1.83 10.46
C GLY A 206 27.49 -1.76 11.14
N SER A 207 27.39 -0.93 12.19
CA SER A 207 26.19 -0.86 13.03
C SER A 207 24.90 -0.49 12.28
N PRO A 208 24.86 0.48 11.33
CA PRO A 208 23.60 0.84 10.68
C PRO A 208 22.99 -0.30 9.88
N GLY A 209 23.82 -1.11 9.20
CA GLY A 209 23.34 -2.30 8.49
C GLY A 209 22.76 -3.37 9.43
N ALA A 210 23.34 -3.51 10.63
CA ALA A 210 22.81 -4.41 11.66
C ALA A 210 21.50 -3.88 12.28
N ASP A 211 21.41 -2.57 12.52
CA ASP A 211 20.19 -1.90 12.99
C ASP A 211 19.04 -2.04 11.97
N LEU A 212 19.33 -1.89 10.67
CA LEU A 212 18.35 -2.12 9.61
C LEU A 212 17.86 -3.57 9.57
N LEU A 213 18.74 -4.54 9.81
CA LEU A 213 18.34 -5.94 9.89
C LEU A 213 17.41 -6.21 11.08
N ARG A 214 17.74 -5.65 12.25
CA ARG A 214 16.89 -5.75 13.44
C ARG A 214 15.50 -5.14 13.20
N ALA A 215 15.45 -3.94 12.60
CA ALA A 215 14.20 -3.31 12.21
C ALA A 215 13.40 -4.19 11.23
N ALA A 216 14.08 -4.86 10.29
CA ALA A 216 13.44 -5.76 9.35
C ALA A 216 12.84 -7.01 10.01
N GLU A 217 13.52 -7.58 11.01
CA GLU A 217 13.02 -8.70 11.81
C GLU A 217 11.77 -8.29 12.58
N SER A 218 11.83 -7.15 13.28
CA SER A 218 10.69 -6.60 14.01
C SER A 218 9.48 -6.36 13.11
N TYR A 219 9.65 -5.73 11.94
CA TYR A 219 8.53 -5.58 10.98
C TYR A 219 8.04 -6.92 10.41
N GLY A 220 8.91 -7.93 10.31
CA GLY A 220 8.51 -9.30 9.99
C GLY A 220 7.52 -9.86 11.02
N TYR A 221 7.81 -9.68 12.32
CA TYR A 221 6.92 -10.11 13.39
C TYR A 221 5.60 -9.35 13.40
N VAL A 222 5.59 -8.06 13.06
CA VAL A 222 4.35 -7.28 12.85
C VAL A 222 3.51 -7.91 11.74
N ALA A 223 4.12 -8.21 10.59
CA ALA A 223 3.43 -8.83 9.47
C ALA A 223 2.87 -10.23 9.84
N ASP A 224 3.62 -11.03 10.60
CA ASP A 224 3.18 -12.34 11.05
C ASP A 224 2.01 -12.25 12.04
N ALA A 225 2.07 -11.31 13.00
CA ALA A 225 0.97 -11.03 13.90
C ALA A 225 -0.29 -10.61 13.14
N ALA A 226 -0.14 -9.73 12.14
CA ALA A 226 -1.21 -9.32 11.25
C ALA A 226 -1.77 -10.48 10.41
N LYS A 227 -0.97 -11.51 10.08
CA LYS A 227 -1.41 -12.70 9.31
C LYS A 227 -2.11 -13.76 10.16
N LYS A 228 -1.72 -13.94 11.43
CA LYS A 228 -2.15 -15.06 12.31
C LYS A 228 -3.65 -15.27 12.44
N VAL A 229 -4.46 -14.22 12.39
CA VAL A 229 -5.93 -14.29 12.54
C VAL A 229 -6.65 -14.47 11.17
N GLY A 230 -5.90 -14.79 10.09
CA GLY A 230 -6.37 -14.96 8.70
C GLY A 230 -6.48 -13.68 7.86
N ILE A 231 -5.68 -13.56 6.79
CA ILE A 231 -5.73 -12.49 5.77
C ILE A 231 -6.11 -13.03 4.37
N GLY A 232 -6.99 -14.04 4.33
CA GLY A 232 -7.49 -14.63 3.08
C GLY A 232 -8.63 -13.82 2.45
N PRO A 233 -9.25 -14.31 1.35
CA PRO A 233 -10.38 -13.64 0.71
C PRO A 233 -11.49 -13.30 1.70
N PHE A 234 -12.01 -12.06 1.62
CA PHE A 234 -13.16 -11.67 2.43
C PHE A 234 -14.39 -12.45 1.99
N GLY A 235 -15.07 -13.09 2.94
CA GLY A 235 -16.27 -13.89 2.72
C GLY A 235 -17.13 -13.96 3.97
N ALA A 236 -18.26 -14.66 3.89
CA ALA A 236 -19.23 -14.73 4.98
C ALA A 236 -18.60 -15.19 6.29
N SER A 237 -17.74 -16.22 6.27
CA SER A 237 -17.05 -16.73 7.46
C SER A 237 -16.05 -15.74 8.08
N VAL A 238 -15.46 -14.86 7.27
CA VAL A 238 -14.57 -13.78 7.73
C VAL A 238 -15.39 -12.67 8.35
N ALA A 239 -16.50 -12.26 7.70
CA ALA A 239 -17.42 -11.26 8.23
C ALA A 239 -18.00 -11.64 9.59
N THR A 240 -18.42 -12.90 9.79
CA THR A 240 -18.98 -13.35 11.07
C THR A 240 -17.98 -13.27 12.23
N ARG A 241 -16.67 -13.44 11.95
CA ARG A 241 -15.62 -13.30 12.98
C ARG A 241 -15.49 -11.87 13.48
N PHE A 242 -15.79 -10.86 12.66
CA PHE A 242 -15.73 -9.46 13.09
C PHE A 242 -16.92 -9.05 13.96
N LEU A 243 -18.07 -9.72 13.79
CA LEU A 243 -19.23 -9.54 14.64
C LEU A 243 -19.06 -10.23 16.00
N ASP A 244 -18.20 -11.25 16.09
CA ASP A 244 -17.90 -11.94 17.33
C ASP A 244 -16.91 -11.17 18.23
N ALA A 245 -17.33 -10.87 19.46
CA ALA A 245 -16.51 -10.13 20.42
C ALA A 245 -15.23 -10.88 20.82
N GLY A 246 -15.27 -12.22 20.89
CA GLY A 246 -14.11 -13.04 21.22
C GLY A 246 -13.00 -12.91 20.18
N HIS A 247 -13.36 -12.96 18.90
CA HIS A 247 -12.44 -12.76 17.78
C HIS A 247 -11.87 -11.33 17.74
N ARG A 248 -12.70 -10.29 17.94
CA ARG A 248 -12.21 -8.90 18.01
C ARG A 248 -11.19 -8.70 19.13
N ARG A 249 -11.47 -9.22 20.33
CA ARG A 249 -10.55 -9.16 21.48
C ARG A 249 -9.26 -9.94 21.23
N SER A 250 -9.36 -11.10 20.57
CA SER A 250 -8.19 -11.88 20.15
C SER A 250 -7.34 -11.09 19.14
N TRP A 251 -7.97 -10.42 18.18
CA TRP A 251 -7.28 -9.56 17.22
C TRP A 251 -6.61 -8.37 17.91
N ALA A 252 -7.30 -7.66 18.80
CA ALA A 252 -6.72 -6.58 19.58
C ALA A 252 -5.46 -7.01 20.34
N LYS A 253 -5.45 -8.22 20.92
CA LYS A 253 -4.27 -8.79 21.59
C LYS A 253 -3.10 -9.05 20.62
N GLN A 254 -3.37 -9.53 19.41
CA GLN A 254 -2.31 -9.71 18.40
C GLN A 254 -1.77 -8.34 17.92
N LEU A 255 -2.64 -7.35 17.80
CA LEU A 255 -2.26 -6.00 17.40
C LEU A 255 -1.44 -5.29 18.49
N GLU A 256 -1.67 -5.58 19.77
CA GLU A 256 -0.79 -5.15 20.87
C GLU A 256 0.62 -5.74 20.76
N ALA A 257 0.73 -7.03 20.49
CA ALA A 257 2.03 -7.66 20.23
C ALA A 257 2.71 -7.04 19.01
N ALA A 258 1.95 -6.80 17.94
CA ALA A 258 2.41 -6.09 16.76
C ALA A 258 2.91 -4.67 17.10
N LEU A 259 2.20 -3.90 17.92
CA LEU A 259 2.64 -2.58 18.36
C LEU A 259 3.95 -2.62 19.17
N GLY A 260 4.17 -3.68 19.97
CA GLY A 260 5.46 -3.89 20.63
C GLY A 260 6.60 -4.02 19.61
N HIS A 261 6.45 -4.93 18.65
CA HIS A 261 7.44 -5.11 17.58
C HIS A 261 7.59 -3.87 16.69
N GLU A 262 6.51 -3.12 16.44
CA GLU A 262 6.53 -1.86 15.70
C GLU A 262 7.46 -0.84 16.38
N ARG A 263 7.35 -0.70 17.71
CA ARG A 263 8.21 0.18 18.50
C ARG A 263 9.66 -0.24 18.49
N ASP A 264 9.93 -1.55 18.60
CA ASP A 264 11.29 -2.10 18.48
C ASP A 264 11.89 -1.77 17.10
N ALA A 265 11.08 -1.87 16.03
CA ALA A 265 11.50 -1.49 14.68
C ALA A 265 11.82 0.01 14.61
N HIS A 266 10.97 0.87 15.18
CA HIS A 266 11.18 2.32 15.22
C HIS A 266 12.45 2.70 16.00
N GLU A 267 12.73 2.05 17.12
CA GLU A 267 13.98 2.25 17.87
C GLU A 267 15.20 1.86 17.04
N ALA A 268 15.17 0.69 16.41
CA ALA A 268 16.24 0.23 15.53
C ALA A 268 16.45 1.17 14.34
N LEU A 269 15.38 1.71 13.73
CA LEU A 269 15.48 2.69 12.65
C LEU A 269 16.12 4.01 13.12
N ARG A 270 15.82 4.47 14.34
CA ARG A 270 16.48 5.67 14.91
C ARG A 270 17.98 5.44 15.11
N ALA A 271 18.37 4.27 15.59
CA ALA A 271 19.78 3.88 15.72
C ALA A 271 20.48 3.81 14.35
N ALA A 272 19.84 3.16 13.36
CA ALA A 272 20.35 3.08 12.00
C ALA A 272 20.56 4.48 11.41
N ARG A 273 19.56 5.37 11.51
CA ARG A 273 19.61 6.75 11.05
C ARG A 273 20.79 7.51 11.66
N ALA A 274 21.07 7.33 12.95
CA ALA A 274 22.16 8.01 13.62
C ALA A 274 23.53 7.63 13.07
N GLY A 275 23.73 6.36 12.69
CA GLY A 275 25.00 5.88 12.12
C GLY A 275 25.11 5.97 10.59
N MET A 276 24.05 6.38 9.88
CA MET A 276 24.06 6.63 8.42
C MET A 276 24.56 8.04 8.04
N ARG A 277 24.66 8.93 9.03
CA ARG A 277 25.20 10.29 8.91
C ARG A 277 26.72 10.24 8.81
#